data_AF-A0A962J466-F1
#
_entry.id   AF-A0A962J466-F1
#
_cell.length_a   1.000
_cell.length_b   1.000
_cell.length_c   1.000
_cell.angle_alpha   90.00
_cell.angle_beta   90.00
_cell.angle_gamma   90.00
#
_symmetry.space_group_name_H-M   'P 1'
#
loop_
_entity.id
_entity.type
_entity.pdbx_description
1 polymer ?
#
loop_
_entity_poly.entity_id
_entity_poly.type
_entity_poly.pdbx_seq_one_letter_code
_entity_poly.pdbx_strand_id
1 'polypeptide(L)'
;MSDKFNTSFNDSGEKPRFIYKRNPLIAHAFQIFMYKDEKGAYEPVGEYTLLDTTEDLEITEKTVMNIISLLNGRENLIKIDSLTENKLLFNIVPKTDENDPTKIIFRTHDGKGVSTENAVLILEKGVLHEANISTSGKKQP
;
A
#
# COMPACT_ATOMS: atom_id res chain seq x y z
N MET A 1 -7.24 -6.10 26.05
CA MET A 1 -6.11 -5.89 25.12
C MET A 1 -6.52 -4.78 24.18
N SER A 2 -5.90 -3.62 24.30
CA SER A 2 -6.23 -2.42 23.54
C SER A 2 -5.51 -2.45 22.20
N ASP A 3 -6.26 -2.56 21.10
CA ASP A 3 -5.78 -2.32 19.75
C ASP A 3 -5.17 -0.92 19.69
N LYS A 4 -3.83 -0.84 19.67
CA LYS A 4 -3.11 0.43 19.51
C LYS A 4 -3.24 0.87 18.06
N PHE A 5 -4.32 1.60 17.77
CA PHE A 5 -4.39 2.44 16.58
C PHE A 5 -3.24 3.46 16.64
N ASN A 6 -2.36 3.42 15.65
CA ASN A 6 -1.35 4.46 15.46
C ASN A 6 -2.04 5.65 14.76
N THR A 7 -2.76 6.45 15.55
CA THR A 7 -3.72 7.47 15.09
C THR A 7 -3.07 8.80 14.66
N SER A 8 -1.74 8.90 14.59
CA SER A 8 -1.05 10.14 14.24
C SER A 8 -0.85 10.30 12.73
N PHE A 9 -1.94 10.31 11.95
CA PHE A 9 -1.93 10.68 10.52
C PHE A 9 -3.29 11.22 10.01
N ASN A 10 -4.18 11.64 10.92
CA ASN A 10 -5.55 12.05 10.61
C ASN A 10 -5.73 13.57 10.81
N ASP A 11 -5.31 14.37 9.83
CA ASP A 11 -5.42 15.84 9.86
C ASP A 11 -6.68 16.37 9.13
N SER A 12 -7.55 15.48 8.66
CA SER A 12 -8.89 15.80 8.18
C SER A 12 -9.88 14.86 8.87
N GLY A 13 -10.96 15.39 9.46
CA GLY A 13 -11.96 14.59 10.19
C GLY A 13 -12.75 13.57 9.36
N GLU A 14 -12.35 13.30 8.12
CA GLU A 14 -12.95 12.30 7.24
C GLU A 14 -12.26 10.94 7.40
N LYS A 15 -13.05 9.86 7.37
CA LYS A 15 -12.51 8.49 7.40
C LYS A 15 -11.67 8.27 6.13
N PRO A 16 -10.41 7.80 6.24
CA PRO A 16 -9.60 7.52 5.06
C PRO A 16 -10.23 6.38 4.24
N ARG A 17 -10.18 6.48 2.91
CA ARG A 17 -10.74 5.45 2.03
C ARG A 17 -10.02 4.12 2.17
N PHE A 18 -8.71 4.15 2.37
CA PHE A 18 -7.87 2.97 2.55
C PHE A 18 -7.17 2.98 3.90
N ILE A 19 -7.11 1.81 4.52
CA ILE A 19 -6.32 1.54 5.74
C ILE A 19 -5.53 0.25 5.56
N TYR A 20 -4.56 0.00 6.44
CA TYR A 20 -3.84 -1.27 6.49
C TYR A 20 -3.80 -1.84 7.91
N LYS A 21 -3.56 -3.14 8.02
CA LYS A 21 -3.30 -3.85 9.27
C LYS A 21 -2.18 -4.86 9.06
N ARG A 22 -1.40 -5.16 10.10
CA ARG A 22 -0.46 -6.29 10.05
C ARG A 22 -1.23 -7.60 9.89
N ASN A 23 -0.70 -8.53 9.10
CA ASN A 23 -1.26 -9.86 8.97
C ASN A 23 -0.85 -10.70 10.21
N PRO A 24 -1.81 -11.27 10.96
CA PRO A 24 -1.48 -12.04 12.16
C PRO A 24 -0.88 -13.43 11.87
N LEU A 25 -1.02 -13.92 10.63
CA LEU A 25 -0.57 -15.26 10.22
C LEU A 25 0.78 -15.23 9.47
N ILE A 26 1.13 -14.08 8.88
CA ILE A 26 2.35 -13.91 8.07
C ILE A 26 3.11 -12.70 8.61
N ALA A 27 4.24 -12.96 9.29
CA ALA A 27 4.97 -11.96 10.06
C ALA A 27 5.39 -10.71 9.26
N HIS A 28 5.62 -10.87 7.96
CA HIS A 28 6.09 -9.83 7.05
C HIS A 28 5.03 -9.43 6.01
N ALA A 29 3.75 -9.61 6.34
CA ALA A 29 2.65 -9.17 5.47
C ALA A 29 1.70 -8.18 6.15
N PHE A 30 1.07 -7.36 5.32
CA PHE A 30 0.10 -6.35 5.69
C PHE A 30 -1.14 -6.52 4.83
N GLN A 31 -2.32 -6.54 5.46
CA GLN A 31 -3.61 -6.55 4.78
C GLN A 31 -4.07 -5.12 4.52
N ILE A 32 -4.56 -4.86 3.31
CA ILE A 32 -5.07 -3.57 2.86
C ILE A 32 -6.59 -3.65 2.82
N PHE A 33 -7.24 -2.64 3.36
CA PHE A 33 -8.69 -2.54 3.41
C PHE A 33 -9.18 -1.27 2.74
N MET A 34 -10.33 -1.35 2.09
CA MET A 34 -11.03 -0.20 1.52
C MET A 34 -12.38 -0.03 2.19
N TYR A 35 -12.74 1.21 2.50
CA TYR A 35 -14.08 1.55 2.97
C TYR A 35 -15.08 1.38 1.82
N LYS A 36 -16.13 0.58 2.06
CA LYS A 36 -17.24 0.35 1.13
C LYS A 36 -18.46 1.09 1.66
N ASP A 37 -18.83 2.21 1.04
CA ASP A 37 -19.96 3.05 1.47
C ASP A 37 -21.27 2.27 1.57
N GLU A 38 -21.51 1.37 0.61
CA GLU A 38 -22.66 0.46 0.57
C GLU A 38 -22.78 -0.45 1.81
N LYS A 39 -21.66 -0.81 2.42
CA LYS A 39 -21.59 -1.68 3.60
C LYS A 39 -21.29 -0.93 4.89
N GLY A 40 -20.93 0.36 4.79
CA GLY A 40 -20.49 1.18 5.92
C GLY A 40 -19.27 0.61 6.66
N ALA A 41 -18.44 -0.18 5.99
CA ALA A 41 -17.38 -0.97 6.61
C ALA A 41 -16.11 -1.04 5.74
N TYR A 42 -14.99 -1.36 6.38
CA TYR A 42 -13.73 -1.67 5.70
C TYR A 42 -13.69 -3.14 5.32
N GLU A 43 -13.50 -3.41 4.04
CA GLU A 43 -13.33 -4.76 3.50
C GLU A 43 -11.90 -4.99 3.02
N PRO A 44 -11.34 -6.21 3.17
CA PRO A 44 -10.02 -6.52 2.63
C PRO A 44 -10.08 -6.43 1.11
N VAL A 45 -9.10 -5.75 0.52
CA VAL A 45 -9.01 -5.56 -0.95
C VAL A 45 -7.61 -5.84 -1.48
N GLY A 46 -6.72 -6.34 -0.63
CA GLY A 46 -5.36 -6.62 -1.03
C GLY A 46 -4.42 -6.91 0.13
N GLU A 47 -3.18 -7.18 -0.24
CA GLU A 47 -2.11 -7.48 0.69
C GLU A 47 -0.76 -7.01 0.14
N TYR A 48 0.13 -6.65 1.06
CA TYR A 48 1.54 -6.43 0.81
C TYR A 48 2.33 -7.49 1.55
N THR A 49 3.19 -8.22 0.86
CA THR A 49 4.04 -9.28 1.44
C THR A 49 5.49 -8.98 1.12
N LEU A 50 6.29 -8.74 2.15
CA LEU A 50 7.74 -8.64 2.06
C LEU A 50 8.33 -10.05 1.92
N LEU A 51 9.18 -10.22 0.92
CA LEU A 51 9.89 -11.46 0.61
C LEU A 51 11.31 -11.46 1.19
N ASP A 52 11.93 -10.28 1.32
CA ASP A 52 13.23 -10.13 1.96
C ASP A 52 13.09 -10.13 3.48
N THR A 53 13.36 -11.27 4.11
CA THR A 53 13.29 -11.42 5.57
C THR A 53 14.41 -10.68 6.32
N THR A 54 15.36 -10.07 5.62
CA THR A 54 16.46 -9.29 6.22
C THR A 54 16.15 -7.82 6.37
N GLU A 55 15.11 -7.31 5.67
CA GLU A 55 14.66 -5.92 5.79
C GLU A 55 14.00 -5.69 7.17
N ASP A 56 14.31 -4.55 7.77
CA ASP A 56 13.68 -4.13 9.02
C ASP A 56 12.18 -3.90 8.79
N LEU A 57 11.35 -4.58 9.58
CA LEU A 57 9.90 -4.49 9.50
C LEU A 57 9.37 -3.06 9.70
N GLU A 58 10.09 -2.20 10.43
CA GLU A 58 9.74 -0.77 10.54
C GLU A 58 9.91 -0.02 9.22
N ILE A 59 10.91 -0.37 8.42
CA ILE A 59 11.13 0.19 7.08
C ILE A 59 10.01 -0.30 6.14
N THR A 60 9.68 -1.58 6.22
CA THR A 60 8.58 -2.17 5.46
C THR A 60 7.25 -1.50 5.80
N GLU A 61 6.96 -1.27 7.09
CA GLU A 61 5.73 -0.62 7.51
C GLU A 61 5.63 0.82 6.99
N LYS A 62 6.74 1.59 7.00
CA LYS A 62 6.78 2.93 6.38
C LYS A 62 6.51 2.87 4.88
N THR A 63 6.99 1.84 4.19
CA THR A 63 6.69 1.60 2.77
C THR A 63 5.20 1.36 2.56
N VAL A 64 4.57 0.52 3.39
CA VAL A 64 3.12 0.30 3.36
C VAL A 64 2.35 1.58 3.66
N MET A 65 2.78 2.39 4.63
CA MET A 65 2.17 3.71 4.90
C MET A 65 2.22 4.63 3.68
N ASN A 66 3.33 4.65 2.93
CA ASN A 66 3.44 5.42 1.70
C ASN A 66 2.47 4.90 0.62
N ILE A 67 2.35 3.58 0.45
CA ILE A 67 1.38 2.97 -0.49
C ILE A 67 -0.06 3.40 -0.12
N ILE A 68 -0.42 3.29 1.15
CA ILE A 68 -1.75 3.68 1.63
C ILE A 68 -1.99 5.18 1.49
N SER A 69 -0.94 6.00 1.69
CA SER A 69 -1.02 7.44 1.50
C SER A 69 -1.31 7.78 0.03
N LEU A 70 -0.61 7.13 -0.91
CA LEU A 70 -0.85 7.27 -2.35
C LEU A 70 -2.25 6.80 -2.75
N LEU A 71 -2.72 5.65 -2.23
CA LEU A 71 -4.08 5.17 -2.50
C LEU A 71 -5.16 6.13 -1.97
N ASN A 72 -4.87 6.86 -0.91
CA ASN A 72 -5.73 7.92 -0.37
C ASN A 72 -5.50 9.30 -1.04
N GLY A 73 -4.71 9.38 -2.13
CA GLY A 73 -4.45 10.62 -2.85
C GLY A 73 -3.56 11.62 -2.12
N ARG A 74 -2.75 11.17 -1.16
CA ARG A 74 -1.83 12.03 -0.39
C ARG A 74 -0.45 12.04 -1.06
N GLU A 75 0.12 13.24 -1.20
CA GLU A 75 1.41 13.45 -1.87
C GLU A 75 2.61 13.57 -0.89
N ASN A 76 2.33 13.85 0.39
CA ASN A 76 3.35 13.95 1.43
C ASN A 76 3.78 12.56 1.90
N LEU A 77 4.73 11.97 1.20
CA LEU A 77 5.28 10.65 1.51
C LEU A 77 6.41 10.73 2.55
N ILE A 78 6.49 9.69 3.38
CA ILE A 78 7.62 9.47 4.29
C ILE A 78 8.87 9.26 3.44
N LYS A 79 9.93 10.04 3.69
CA LYS A 79 11.23 9.83 3.06
C LYS A 79 11.89 8.59 3.67
N ILE A 80 12.08 7.55 2.85
CA ILE A 80 12.68 6.27 3.27
C ILE A 80 14.13 6.17 2.78
N ASP A 81 14.52 6.98 1.78
CA ASP A 81 15.82 6.95 1.09
C ASP A 81 17.02 7.19 2.04
N SER A 82 16.82 7.87 3.16
CA SER A 82 17.86 8.04 4.19
C SER A 82 18.00 6.84 5.15
N LEU A 83 17.10 5.85 5.04
CA LEU A 83 17.05 4.64 5.85
C LEU A 83 17.46 3.40 5.04
N THR A 84 17.59 3.51 3.71
CA THR A 84 17.98 2.42 2.82
C THR A 84 18.94 2.94 1.74
N GLU A 85 20.14 2.35 1.60
CA GLU A 85 21.08 2.68 0.52
C GLU A 85 20.61 2.18 -0.87
N ASN A 86 19.43 1.58 -0.95
CA ASN A 86 18.92 0.87 -2.12
C ASN A 86 17.84 1.68 -2.85
N LYS A 87 17.87 1.64 -4.19
CA LYS A 87 16.78 2.18 -5.01
C LYS A 87 15.65 1.16 -5.11
N LEU A 88 14.44 1.54 -4.67
CA LEU A 88 13.24 0.73 -4.85
C LEU A 88 12.75 0.86 -6.30
N LEU A 89 12.71 -0.26 -7.01
CA LEU A 89 12.13 -0.40 -8.34
C LEU A 89 10.82 -1.18 -8.22
N PHE A 90 9.92 -1.02 -9.18
CA PHE A 90 8.70 -1.81 -9.22
C PHE A 90 8.31 -2.17 -10.65
N ASN A 91 7.61 -3.30 -10.80
CA ASN A 91 6.99 -3.72 -12.05
C ASN A 91 5.54 -4.11 -11.78
N ILE A 92 4.61 -3.56 -12.56
CA ILE A 92 3.22 -4.00 -12.57
C ILE A 92 3.18 -5.24 -13.47
N VAL A 93 2.73 -6.36 -12.93
CA VAL A 93 2.57 -7.60 -13.69
C VAL A 93 1.42 -7.40 -14.69
N PRO A 94 1.64 -7.64 -15.99
CA PRO A 94 0.58 -7.56 -17.00
C PRO A 94 -0.57 -8.50 -16.62
N LYS A 95 -1.80 -7.99 -16.70
CA LYS A 95 -3.00 -8.79 -16.48
C LYS A 95 -3.27 -9.66 -17.71
N THR A 96 -3.70 -10.89 -17.49
CA THR A 96 -4.13 -11.80 -18.56
C THR A 96 -5.63 -11.68 -18.84
N ASP A 97 -6.40 -11.29 -17.83
CA ASP A 97 -7.83 -11.01 -17.87
C ASP A 97 -8.12 -9.67 -17.17
N GLU A 98 -9.15 -8.95 -17.63
CA GLU A 98 -9.59 -7.70 -16.99
C GLU A 98 -10.07 -7.90 -15.54
N ASN A 99 -10.45 -9.13 -15.19
CA ASN A 99 -10.86 -9.55 -13.86
C ASN A 99 -9.70 -9.89 -12.92
N ASP A 100 -8.47 -9.98 -13.45
CA ASP A 100 -7.32 -10.33 -12.65
C ASP A 100 -6.98 -9.24 -11.62
N PRO A 101 -6.53 -9.64 -10.41
CA PRO A 101 -5.99 -8.69 -9.45
C PRO A 101 -4.78 -7.98 -10.04
N THR A 102 -4.56 -6.74 -9.61
CA THR A 102 -3.32 -6.04 -9.92
C THR A 102 -2.22 -6.57 -9.01
N LYS A 103 -1.15 -7.11 -9.61
CA LYS A 103 0.06 -7.53 -8.88
C LYS A 103 1.20 -6.58 -9.22
N ILE A 104 1.86 -6.05 -8.18
CA ILE A 104 3.04 -5.19 -8.31
C ILE A 104 4.19 -5.87 -7.58
N ILE A 105 5.29 -6.10 -8.28
CA ILE A 105 6.51 -6.70 -7.72
C ILE A 105 7.51 -5.58 -7.48
N PHE A 106 7.92 -5.42 -6.24
CA PHE A 106 8.97 -4.51 -5.83
C PHE A 106 10.32 -5.22 -5.88
N ARG A 107 11.34 -4.48 -6.30
CA ARG A 107 12.72 -4.94 -6.39
C ARG A 107 13.66 -3.94 -5.75
N THR A 108 14.68 -4.42 -5.07
CA THR A 108 15.77 -3.59 -4.55
C THR A 108 17.00 -3.75 -5.44
N HIS A 109 17.78 -2.67 -5.54
CA HIS A 109 19.04 -2.67 -6.26
C HIS A 109 20.04 -1.81 -5.48
N ASP A 110 21.16 -2.41 -5.09
CA ASP A 110 22.25 -1.84 -4.28
C ASP A 110 23.29 -1.05 -5.11
N GLY A 111 23.09 -0.97 -6.42
CA GLY A 111 24.01 -0.32 -7.35
C GLY A 111 25.10 -1.24 -7.88
N LYS A 112 25.20 -2.49 -7.38
CA LYS A 112 26.21 -3.48 -7.74
C LYS A 112 25.59 -4.88 -7.88
N GLY A 113 25.12 -5.21 -9.08
CA GLY A 113 24.70 -6.59 -9.39
C GLY A 113 23.30 -6.66 -9.99
N VAL A 114 22.58 -7.74 -9.71
CA VAL A 114 21.24 -8.01 -10.25
C VAL A 114 20.20 -7.57 -9.22
N SER A 115 19.12 -6.91 -9.65
CA SER A 115 18.03 -6.55 -8.75
C SER A 115 17.35 -7.79 -8.18
N THR A 116 17.08 -7.81 -6.87
CA THR A 116 16.37 -8.88 -6.17
C THR A 116 14.90 -8.53 -5.94
N GLU A 117 14.02 -9.52 -5.95
CA GLU A 117 12.61 -9.31 -5.58
C GLU A 117 12.50 -9.09 -4.08
N ASN A 118 11.96 -7.93 -3.70
CA ASN A 118 11.88 -7.49 -2.31
C ASN A 118 10.50 -7.74 -1.71
N ALA A 119 9.44 -7.41 -2.46
CA ALA A 119 8.08 -7.51 -1.97
C ALA A 119 7.06 -7.63 -3.10
N VAL A 120 5.85 -8.04 -2.74
CA VAL A 120 4.71 -8.14 -3.65
C VAL A 120 3.52 -7.41 -3.05
N LEU A 121 2.89 -6.54 -3.84
CA LEU A 121 1.57 -5.97 -3.55
C LEU A 121 0.55 -6.61 -4.47
N ILE A 122 -0.54 -7.10 -3.90
CA ILE A 122 -1.70 -7.64 -4.61
C ILE A 122 -2.90 -6.79 -4.24
N LEU A 123 -3.60 -6.24 -5.23
CA LEU A 123 -4.83 -5.49 -5.06
C LEU A 123 -5.93 -6.12 -5.92
N GLU A 124 -7.12 -6.23 -5.37
CA GLU A 124 -8.30 -6.68 -6.11
C GLU A 124 -8.59 -5.79 -7.33
N LYS A 125 -9.40 -6.33 -8.24
CA LYS A 125 -9.89 -5.59 -9.41
C LYS A 125 -10.54 -4.28 -8.96
N GLY A 126 -10.38 -3.23 -9.77
CA GLY A 126 -11.06 -1.96 -9.57
C GLY A 126 -10.37 -1.02 -8.58
N VAL A 127 -9.60 -1.53 -7.61
CA VAL A 127 -8.97 -0.73 -6.55
C VAL A 127 -8.15 0.46 -7.07
N LEU A 128 -7.27 0.24 -8.05
CA LEU A 128 -6.44 1.32 -8.62
C LEU A 128 -7.22 2.25 -9.56
N HIS A 129 -8.24 1.76 -10.26
CA HIS A 129 -9.09 2.62 -11.08
C HIS A 129 -9.93 3.53 -10.20
N GLU A 130 -10.43 2.99 -9.10
CA GLU A 130 -11.22 3.66 -8.08
C GLU A 130 -10.44 4.71 -7.28
N ALA A 131 -9.17 4.45 -6.96
CA ALA A 131 -8.29 5.40 -6.28
C ALA A 131 -8.10 6.71 -7.08
N ASN A 132 -8.13 6.64 -8.42
CA ASN A 132 -7.97 7.80 -9.30
C ASN A 132 -9.24 8.65 -9.47
N ILE A 133 -10.40 8.21 -8.96
CA ILE A 133 -11.68 8.92 -9.16
C ILE A 133 -11.91 10.02 -8.10
N SER A 134 -11.03 10.15 -7.10
CA SER A 134 -11.19 11.14 -6.02
C SER A 134 -10.84 12.59 -6.40
N THR A 135 -10.39 12.89 -7.62
CA THR A 135 -9.99 14.26 -8.03
C THR A 135 -11.03 14.99 -8.89
N SER A 136 -12.19 14.40 -9.17
CA SER A 136 -13.23 15.02 -10.01
C SER A 136 -14.55 15.16 -9.26
N GLY A 137 -14.60 16.09 -8.31
CA GLY A 137 -15.76 16.25 -7.43
C GLY A 137 -16.02 17.66 -6.93
N LYS A 138 -15.73 18.71 -7.72
CA LYS A 138 -16.39 20.03 -7.54
C LYS A 138 -16.76 20.63 -8.88
N LYS A 139 -17.94 20.24 -9.39
CA LYS A 139 -18.78 21.17 -10.14
C LYS A 139 -19.67 21.85 -9.11
N GLN A 140 -19.36 23.09 -8.78
CA GLN A 140 -20.30 23.98 -8.10
C GLN A 140 -20.80 25.02 -9.10
N PRO A 141 -22.04 25.51 -8.89
CA PRO A 141 -22.98 25.92 -9.93
C PRO A 141 -22.57 27.14 -10.77
#